data_AF-A0A4P6FSC8-F1
#
_entry.id   AF-A0A4P6FSC8-F1
#
_cell.length_a   1.000
_cell.length_b   1.000
_cell.length_c   1.000
_cell.angle_alpha   90.00
_cell.angle_beta   90.00
_cell.angle_gamma   90.00
#
_symmetry.space_group_name_H-M   'P 1'
#
loop_
_entity.id
_entity.type
_entity.pdbx_description
1 polymer ?
#
loop_
_entity_poly.entity_id
_entity_poly.type
_entity_poly.pdbx_seq_one_letter_code
_entity_poly.pdbx_strand_id
1 'polypeptide(L)'
;MASFTSNFEDALSIRAPELAQASTPAAVKAIVEDARSEAQKRTIPNTLVYQITVAVLGIAVLTVIGAQLWITLDTSGAEIPDGIIAIGSAAIGALAGLLAPPPSA
;
A
#
# COMPACT_ATOMS: atom_id res chain seq x y z
N MET A 1 -5.32 8.30 3.38
CA MET A 1 -6.11 9.55 3.33
C MET A 1 -5.26 10.80 3.55
N ALA A 2 -4.25 10.80 4.44
CA ALA A 2 -3.41 11.98 4.70
C ALA A 2 -2.67 12.57 3.48
N SER A 3 -2.25 11.73 2.52
CA SER A 3 -1.57 12.19 1.29
C SER A 3 -2.51 12.89 0.31
N PHE A 4 -3.78 12.50 0.25
CA PHE A 4 -4.75 13.16 -0.65
C PHE A 4 -5.08 14.57 -0.18
N THR A 5 -5.32 14.76 1.12
CA THR A 5 -5.67 16.07 1.68
C THR A 5 -4.55 17.08 1.46
N SER A 6 -3.29 16.71 1.72
CA SER A 6 -2.13 17.58 1.48
C SER A 6 -1.93 17.89 0.01
N ASN A 7 -2.02 16.89 -0.88
CA ASN A 7 -1.92 17.11 -2.33
C ASN A 7 -3.06 17.98 -2.88
N PHE A 8 -4.26 17.88 -2.32
CA PHE A 8 -5.42 18.67 -2.73
C PHE A 8 -5.34 20.11 -2.22
N GLU A 9 -4.88 20.30 -0.99
CA GLU A 9 -4.63 21.63 -0.42
C GLU A 9 -3.57 22.39 -1.22
N ASP A 10 -2.49 21.71 -1.62
CA ASP A 10 -1.43 22.28 -2.45
C ASP A 10 -1.95 22.62 -3.87
N ALA A 11 -2.76 21.73 -4.48
CA ALA A 11 -3.39 21.97 -5.78
C ALA A 11 -4.37 23.16 -5.76
N LEU A 12 -5.11 23.33 -4.66
CA LEU A 12 -6.00 24.48 -4.46
C LEU A 12 -5.23 25.78 -4.20
N SER A 13 -4.14 25.71 -3.45
CA SER A 13 -3.27 26.86 -3.18
C SER A 13 -2.66 27.43 -4.48
N ILE A 14 -2.21 26.54 -5.37
CA ILE A 14 -1.71 26.92 -6.71
C ILE A 14 -2.80 27.59 -7.55
N ARG A 15 -4.06 27.13 -7.43
CA ARG A 15 -5.21 27.65 -8.19
C ARG A 15 -6.00 28.75 -7.48
N ALA A 16 -5.55 29.21 -6.32
CA ALA A 16 -6.12 30.34 -5.59
C ALA A 16 -6.34 31.61 -6.46
N PRO A 17 -5.42 32.03 -7.35
CA PRO A 17 -5.65 33.19 -8.21
C PRO A 17 -6.72 32.98 -9.28
N GLU A 18 -6.95 31.74 -9.73
CA GLU A 18 -8.03 31.39 -10.67
C GLU A 18 -9.39 31.36 -9.96
N LEU A 19 -9.41 30.86 -8.72
CA LEU A 19 -10.58 30.87 -7.85
C LEU A 19 -11.02 32.31 -7.50
N ALA A 20 -10.06 33.21 -7.27
CA ALA A 20 -10.33 34.62 -6.99
C ALA A 20 -10.92 35.38 -8.20
N GLN A 21 -10.66 34.91 -9.42
CA GLN A 21 -11.17 35.52 -10.67
C GLN A 21 -12.45 34.86 -11.20
N ALA A 22 -12.87 33.75 -10.58
CA ALA A 22 -14.05 33.01 -11.02
C ALA A 22 -15.34 33.73 -10.61
N SER A 23 -15.96 34.43 -11.56
CA SER A 23 -17.19 35.20 -11.31
C SER A 23 -18.48 34.37 -11.28
N THR A 24 -18.40 33.05 -11.55
CA THR A 24 -19.58 32.18 -11.61
C THR A 24 -19.40 30.89 -10.80
N PRO A 25 -20.47 30.36 -10.19
CA PRO A 25 -20.43 29.09 -9.45
C PRO A 25 -19.95 27.90 -10.30
N ALA A 26 -20.25 27.93 -11.60
CA ALA A 26 -19.82 26.91 -12.55
C ALA A 26 -18.29 26.93 -12.76
N ALA A 27 -17.69 28.11 -12.88
CA ALA A 27 -16.23 28.26 -13.02
C ALA A 27 -15.50 27.78 -11.77
N VAL A 28 -15.98 28.13 -10.57
CA VAL A 28 -15.41 27.63 -9.30
C VAL A 28 -15.47 26.11 -9.24
N LYS A 29 -16.60 25.50 -9.64
CA LYS A 29 -16.77 24.05 -9.61
C LYS A 29 -15.81 23.33 -10.57
N ALA A 30 -15.56 23.89 -11.75
CA ALA A 30 -14.60 23.34 -12.71
C ALA A 30 -13.16 23.36 -12.15
N ILE A 31 -12.75 24.47 -11.53
CA ILE A 31 -11.42 24.62 -10.94
C ILE A 31 -11.21 23.65 -9.77
N VAL A 32 -12.23 23.45 -8.94
CA VAL A 32 -12.18 22.50 -7.82
C VAL A 32 -12.12 21.05 -8.32
N GLU A 33 -12.86 20.70 -9.37
CA GLU A 33 -12.83 19.35 -9.95
C GLU A 33 -11.47 19.04 -10.59
N ASP A 34 -10.87 20.03 -11.26
CA ASP A 34 -9.50 19.92 -11.78
C ASP A 34 -8.46 19.72 -10.67
N ALA A 35 -8.54 20.51 -9.60
CA ALA A 35 -7.66 20.37 -8.44
C ALA A 35 -7.80 18.99 -7.79
N ARG A 36 -9.03 18.46 -7.75
CA ARG A 36 -9.33 17.10 -7.24
C ARG A 36 -8.71 16.02 -8.11
N SER A 37 -8.84 16.14 -9.43
CA SER A 37 -8.28 15.21 -10.41
C SER A 37 -6.74 15.18 -10.34
N GLU A 38 -6.10 16.34 -10.22
CA GLU A 38 -4.65 16.48 -10.04
C GLU A 38 -4.18 15.84 -8.72
N ALA A 39 -4.89 16.09 -7.62
CA ALA A 39 -4.58 15.50 -6.32
C ALA A 39 -4.75 13.98 -6.31
N GLN A 40 -5.75 13.46 -7.02
CA GLN A 40 -5.98 12.03 -7.16
C GLN A 40 -4.87 11.36 -7.98
N LYS A 41 -4.36 12.00 -9.04
CA LYS A 41 -3.21 11.50 -9.82
C LYS A 41 -1.91 11.47 -9.03
N ARG A 42 -1.68 12.47 -8.17
CA ARG A 42 -0.48 12.57 -7.32
C ARG A 42 -0.53 11.67 -6.09
N THR A 43 -1.72 11.19 -5.73
CA THR A 43 -1.88 10.23 -4.65
C THR A 43 -1.43 8.85 -5.11
N ILE A 44 -0.34 8.35 -4.52
CA ILE A 44 0.09 6.97 -4.76
C ILE A 44 -1.07 6.05 -4.34
N PRO A 45 -1.60 5.21 -5.23
CA PRO A 45 -2.65 4.28 -4.86
C PRO A 45 -2.08 3.30 -3.84
N ASN A 46 -2.74 3.17 -2.68
CA ASN A 46 -2.41 2.20 -1.64
C ASN A 46 -2.25 0.76 -2.21
N THR A 47 -2.86 0.49 -3.35
CA THR A 47 -2.73 -0.75 -4.13
C THR A 47 -1.30 -1.09 -4.52
N LEU A 48 -0.45 -0.11 -4.85
CA LEU A 48 0.95 -0.39 -5.23
C LEU A 48 1.78 -0.83 -4.03
N VAL A 49 1.59 -0.18 -2.88
CA VAL A 49 2.25 -0.58 -1.63
C VAL A 49 1.77 -1.98 -1.21
N TYR A 50 0.47 -2.26 -1.34
CA TYR A 50 -0.08 -3.59 -1.11
C TYR A 50 0.53 -4.64 -2.07
N GLN A 51 0.58 -4.35 -3.37
CA GLN A 51 1.13 -5.28 -4.37
C GLN A 51 2.62 -5.57 -4.14
N ILE A 52 3.43 -4.55 -3.85
CA ILE A 52 4.85 -4.73 -3.54
C ILE A 52 5.02 -5.54 -2.26
N THR A 53 4.23 -5.25 -1.23
CA THR A 53 4.29 -5.99 0.04
C THR A 53 3.94 -7.46 -0.16
N VAL A 54 2.85 -7.76 -0.88
CA VAL A 54 2.43 -9.14 -1.17
C VAL A 54 3.46 -9.86 -2.06
N ALA A 55 4.05 -9.17 -3.04
CA ALA A 55 5.09 -9.76 -3.89
C ALA A 55 6.36 -10.12 -3.09
N VAL A 56 6.84 -9.22 -2.24
CA VAL A 56 8.00 -9.47 -1.37
C VAL A 56 7.72 -10.60 -0.39
N LEU A 57 6.52 -10.62 0.21
CA LEU A 57 6.13 -11.69 1.13
C LEU A 57 6.01 -13.04 0.43
N GLY A 58 5.42 -13.07 -0.77
CA GLY A 58 5.31 -14.28 -1.58
C GLY A 58 6.67 -14.85 -1.95
N ILE A 59 7.62 -13.99 -2.36
CA ILE A 59 9.01 -14.39 -2.63
C ILE A 59 9.68 -14.94 -1.37
N ALA A 60 9.49 -14.30 -0.21
CA ALA A 60 10.04 -14.78 1.05
C ALA A 60 9.55 -16.19 1.41
N VAL A 61 8.24 -16.44 1.27
CA VAL A 61 7.64 -17.77 1.50
C VAL A 61 8.19 -18.80 0.52
N LEU A 62 8.26 -18.49 -0.77
CA LEU A 62 8.80 -19.41 -1.78
C LEU A 62 10.27 -19.73 -1.52
N THR A 63 11.06 -18.75 -1.08
CA THR A 63 12.48 -18.94 -0.74
C THR A 63 12.63 -19.87 0.45
N VAL A 64 11.80 -19.71 1.48
CA VAL A 64 11.77 -20.59 2.66
C VAL A 64 11.41 -22.03 2.28
N ILE A 65 10.38 -22.22 1.46
CA ILE A 65 9.98 -23.55 0.98
C ILE A 65 11.10 -24.19 0.13
N GLY A 66 11.74 -23.42 -0.75
CA GLY A 66 12.86 -23.90 -1.56
C GLY A 66 14.07 -24.30 -0.74
N ALA A 67 14.46 -23.48 0.25
CA ALA A 67 15.54 -23.79 1.19
C ALA A 67 15.21 -25.05 2.01
N GLN A 68 13.96 -25.20 2.44
CA GLN A 68 13.51 -26.37 3.18
C GLN A 68 13.63 -27.66 2.36
N LEU A 69 13.14 -27.63 1.11
CA LEU A 69 13.27 -28.76 0.20
C LEU A 69 14.74 -29.12 -0.02
N TRP A 70 15.60 -28.12 -0.24
CA TRP A 70 17.03 -28.34 -0.40
C TRP A 70 17.66 -29.04 0.80
N ILE A 71 17.36 -28.56 2.02
CA ILE A 71 17.87 -29.13 3.27
C ILE A 71 17.33 -30.55 3.53
N THR A 72 16.09 -30.83 3.14
CA THR A 72 15.46 -32.15 3.35
C THR A 72 15.95 -33.20 2.34
N LEU A 73 16.28 -32.77 1.11
CA LEU A 73 16.86 -33.63 0.09
C LEU A 73 18.35 -33.91 0.33
N ASP A 74 19.07 -32.96 0.93
CA ASP A 74 20.41 -33.22 1.44
C ASP A 74 20.28 -34.16 2.66
N THR A 75 20.81 -35.39 2.55
CA THR A 75 20.56 -36.51 3.47
C THR A 75 21.25 -36.34 4.85
N SER A 76 21.44 -35.09 5.27
CA SER A 76 22.12 -34.66 6.48
C SER A 76 21.25 -34.77 7.73
N GLY A 77 19.95 -35.09 7.60
CA GLY A 77 19.03 -35.22 8.73
C GLY A 77 18.91 -33.95 9.58
N ALA A 78 19.22 -32.79 8.98
CA ALA A 78 19.24 -31.52 9.67
C ALA A 78 17.82 -31.15 10.10
N GLU A 79 17.63 -31.00 11.41
CA GLU A 79 16.37 -30.50 11.95
C GLU A 79 16.09 -29.10 11.41
N ILE A 80 14.85 -28.91 10.98
CA ILE A 80 14.36 -27.65 10.44
C ILE A 80 14.43 -26.63 11.59
N PRO A 81 15.18 -25.52 11.45
CA PRO A 81 15.28 -24.56 12.54
C PRO A 81 13.91 -23.96 12.86
N ASP A 82 13.49 -24.07 14.12
CA ASP A 82 12.21 -23.52 14.61
C ASP A 82 12.05 -22.02 14.28
N GLY A 83 13.16 -21.29 14.16
CA GLY A 83 13.16 -19.89 13.72
C GLY A 83 12.52 -19.68 12.34
N ILE A 84 12.70 -20.61 11.41
CA ILE A 84 12.06 -20.52 10.08
C ILE A 84 10.55 -20.70 10.19
N ILE A 85 10.10 -21.63 11.04
CA ILE A 85 8.67 -21.88 11.30
C ILE A 85 8.04 -20.67 12.01
N ALA A 86 8.75 -20.08 12.97
CA ALA A 86 8.33 -18.88 13.70
C ALA A 86 8.18 -17.66 12.77
N ILE A 87 9.14 -17.45 11.84
CA ILE A 87 9.04 -16.35 10.88
C ILE A 87 7.87 -16.57 9.90
N GLY A 88 7.67 -17.79 9.42
CA GLY A 88 6.55 -18.13 8.54
C GLY A 88 5.18 -17.91 9.19
N SER A 89 5.01 -18.33 10.44
CA SER A 89 3.78 -18.13 11.20
C SER A 89 3.53 -16.66 11.56
N ALA A 90 4.59 -15.90 11.89
CA ALA A 90 4.49 -14.45 12.10
C ALA A 90 4.08 -13.69 10.83
N ALA A 91 4.62 -14.08 9.66
CA ALA A 91 4.25 -13.47 8.38
C ALA A 91 2.77 -13.71 8.01
N ILE A 92 2.25 -14.93 8.26
CA ILE A 92 0.83 -15.25 8.06
C ILE A 92 -0.05 -14.48 9.06
N GLY A 93 0.36 -14.34 10.32
CA GLY A 93 -0.33 -13.53 11.32
C GLY A 93 -0.42 -12.05 10.95
N ALA A 94 0.66 -11.47 10.41
CA ALA A 94 0.68 -10.09 9.92
C ALA A 94 -0.24 -9.89 8.71
N LEU A 95 -0.30 -10.87 7.79
CA LEU A 95 -1.27 -10.86 6.68
C LEU A 95 -2.71 -10.93 7.17
N ALA A 96 -3.01 -11.83 8.11
CA ALA A 96 -4.34 -11.92 8.71
C ALA A 96 -4.74 -10.60 9.39
N GLY A 97 -3.80 -9.93 10.06
CA GLY A 97 -4.01 -8.60 10.64
C GLY A 97 -4.24 -7.49 9.61
N LEU A 98 -3.57 -7.53 8.46
CA LEU A 98 -3.73 -6.54 7.39
C LEU A 98 -5.02 -6.74 6.57
N LEU A 99 -5.46 -7.98 6.41
CA LEU A 99 -6.71 -8.34 5.71
C LEU A 99 -7.93 -8.37 6.65
N ALA A 100 -7.74 -8.19 7.95
CA ALA A 100 -8.86 -8.10 8.89
C ALA A 100 -9.73 -6.87 8.52
N PRO A 101 -11.06 -7.05 8.40
CA PRO A 101 -11.95 -5.92 8.12
C PRO A 101 -11.77 -4.86 9.21
N PRO A 102 -11.75 -3.57 8.85
CA PRO A 102 -11.66 -2.50 9.83
C PRO A 102 -12.85 -2.64 10.80
N PRO A 103 -12.64 -2.44 12.11
CA PRO A 103 -13.72 -2.58 13.08
C PRO A 103 -14.87 -1.65 12.70
N SER A 104 -16.05 -2.24 12.48
CA SER A 104 -17.29 -1.49 12.29
C SER A 104 -17.62 -0.79 13.61
N ALA A 105 -17.33 0.51 13.67
CA ALA A 105 -17.79 1.41 14.72
C ALA A 105 -19.05 2.14 14.26
#